data_AF-A0A1Z9HCM2-F1
#
_entry.id   AF-A0A1Z9HCM2-F1
#
_cell.length_a   1.000
_cell.length_b   1.000
_cell.length_c   1.000
_cell.angle_alpha   90.00
_cell.angle_beta   90.00
_cell.angle_gamma   90.00
#
_symmetry.space_group_name_H-M   'P 1'
#
loop_
_entity.id
_entity.type
_entity.pdbx_description
1 polymer ?
#
loop_
_entity_poly.entity_id
_entity_poly.type
_entity_poly.pdbx_seq_one_letter_code
_entity_poly.pdbx_strand_id
1 'polypeptide(L)'
;MANSPPAPGFGKSRSPTDESRDSILAPLWLQEAERAAKRHCTILITGETGVGKGHLANFIHQNSPRANQPFVPINCGAIPETLMDSQLFGHAKGAFSDARREHPGMIRAAAGGTIFLDEIGELTSSAQIRMLRLLQEFEVQPVGYSEPVEVDVRVLSATNRSLEDAVASRSFREDLLYRLDVIRVEVPPLRQRRNEIADLILQFNEEFCRIHRTPTLDFHPEAVECLIRHPWPGNIRQLRTVIERLHVLCESPHVTPKTLQDVSKLDLIESRGVPSTARFDLSAQRKQMIEVHLEQGGTVESFAKGIGVHRSTVYRWLKPT
;
A
#
# COMPACT_ATOMS: atom_id res chain seq x y z
N MET A 1 14.26 27.22 -2.32
CA MET A 1 14.45 26.57 -1.01
C MET A 1 13.09 26.08 -0.54
N ALA A 2 12.76 24.82 -0.83
CA ALA A 2 11.47 24.22 -0.46
C ALA A 2 11.73 23.20 0.65
N ASN A 3 11.29 23.52 1.86
CA ASN A 3 11.30 22.59 2.99
C ASN A 3 10.14 21.59 2.81
N SER A 4 10.48 20.35 2.45
CA SER A 4 9.56 19.21 2.59
C SER A 4 9.34 18.92 4.08
N PRO A 5 8.10 18.63 4.52
CA PRO A 5 7.82 18.25 5.90
C PRO A 5 8.46 16.89 6.23
N PRO A 6 8.87 16.66 7.50
CA PRO A 6 9.48 15.40 7.92
C PRO A 6 8.47 14.25 7.81
N ALA A 7 8.94 13.09 7.35
CA ALA A 7 8.16 11.86 7.31
C ALA A 7 7.71 11.45 8.73
N PRO A 8 6.47 10.95 8.93
CA PRO A 8 6.00 10.52 10.24
C PRO A 8 6.83 9.32 10.72
N GLY A 9 7.53 9.53 11.83
CA GLY A 9 8.48 8.57 12.40
C GLY A 9 7.79 7.40 13.09
N PHE A 10 8.00 6.20 12.55
CA PHE A 10 8.20 5.01 13.39
C PHE A 10 9.67 5.03 13.80
N GLY A 11 9.94 5.33 15.07
CA GLY A 11 11.29 5.36 15.63
C GLY A 11 11.62 6.70 16.29
N LYS A 12 11.03 6.98 17.46
CA LYS A 12 11.76 7.78 18.44
C LYS A 12 12.97 6.94 18.87
N SER A 13 14.16 7.54 18.84
CA SER A 13 15.35 7.05 19.54
C SER A 13 14.95 6.67 20.97
N ARG A 14 15.11 5.39 21.34
CA ARG A 14 14.77 4.89 22.67
C ARG A 14 15.81 5.41 23.66
N SER A 15 15.37 6.25 24.61
CA SER A 15 16.14 6.53 25.83
C SER A 15 16.19 5.27 26.72
N PRO A 16 17.24 5.05 27.52
CA PRO A 16 17.52 3.76 28.17
C PRO A 16 16.62 3.40 29.38
N THR A 17 15.44 4.00 29.54
CA THR A 17 14.67 3.92 30.80
C THR A 17 13.22 3.48 30.64
N ASP A 18 12.83 2.86 29.52
CA ASP A 18 11.45 2.43 29.26
C ASP A 18 11.35 0.91 28.99
N GLU A 19 12.02 0.11 29.83
CA GLU A 19 12.04 -1.36 29.74
C GLU A 19 10.81 -2.05 30.37
N SER A 20 9.81 -1.30 30.85
CA SER A 20 8.74 -1.88 31.69
C SER A 20 7.32 -1.55 31.23
N ARG A 21 7.00 -1.78 29.96
CA ARG A 21 5.62 -1.94 29.46
C ARG A 21 5.56 -3.01 28.36
N ASP A 22 5.27 -4.22 28.78
CA ASP A 22 4.71 -5.36 28.04
C ASP A 22 5.33 -5.75 26.69
N SER A 23 6.09 -6.85 26.77
CA SER A 23 6.49 -7.73 25.68
C SER A 23 5.28 -8.29 24.93
N ILE A 24 4.72 -7.50 24.01
CA ILE A 24 4.03 -8.05 22.85
C ILE A 24 5.15 -8.37 21.87
N LEU A 25 5.49 -9.66 21.74
CA LEU A 25 6.46 -10.12 20.76
C LEU A 25 6.07 -9.52 19.40
N ALA A 26 7.00 -8.77 18.79
CA ALA A 26 6.82 -8.27 17.43
C ALA A 26 6.34 -9.41 16.53
N PRO A 27 5.39 -9.18 15.60
CA PRO A 27 4.87 -10.26 14.77
C PRO A 27 6.02 -10.89 13.95
N LEU A 28 5.90 -12.19 13.63
CA LEU A 28 6.99 -12.98 13.04
C LEU A 28 7.60 -12.29 11.80
N TRP A 29 6.76 -11.76 10.91
CA TRP A 29 7.20 -11.06 9.69
C TRP A 29 8.06 -9.82 9.98
N LEU A 30 7.81 -9.13 11.11
CA LEU A 30 8.60 -7.97 11.52
C LEU A 30 9.94 -8.41 12.13
N GLN A 31 9.96 -9.52 12.88
CA GLN A 31 11.21 -10.10 13.38
C GLN A 31 12.10 -10.60 12.24
N GLU A 32 11.51 -11.20 11.21
CA GLU A 32 12.21 -11.61 9.99
C GLU A 32 12.81 -10.40 9.27
N ALA A 33 12.04 -9.32 9.10
CA ALA A 33 12.53 -8.07 8.54
C ALA A 33 13.71 -7.49 9.34
N GLU A 34 13.65 -7.51 10.68
CA GLU A 34 14.73 -7.01 11.54
C GLU A 34 16.01 -7.88 11.43
N ARG A 35 15.85 -9.20 11.31
CA ARG A 35 16.99 -10.11 11.08
C ARG A 35 17.61 -9.86 9.71
N ALA A 36 16.78 -9.71 8.68
CA ALA A 36 17.22 -9.43 7.31
C ALA A 36 17.88 -8.05 7.19
N ALA A 37 17.46 -7.06 7.97
CA ALA A 37 18.05 -5.72 8.00
C ALA A 37 19.55 -5.74 8.31
N LYS A 38 20.00 -6.66 9.17
CA LYS A 38 21.40 -6.80 9.64
C LYS A 38 22.35 -7.40 8.60
N ARG A 39 21.85 -7.88 7.46
CA ARG A 39 22.64 -8.52 6.41
C ARG A 39 22.61 -7.70 5.11
N HIS A 40 23.68 -7.79 4.33
CA HIS A 40 23.71 -7.25 2.97
C HIS A 40 23.18 -8.32 2.02
N CYS A 41 21.86 -8.31 1.81
CA CYS A 41 21.15 -9.16 0.87
C CYS A 41 19.99 -8.38 0.23
N THR A 42 19.51 -8.89 -0.90
CA THR A 42 18.25 -8.46 -1.51
C THR A 42 17.08 -8.95 -0.65
N ILE A 43 16.06 -8.12 -0.55
CA ILE A 43 14.82 -8.45 0.17
C ILE A 43 13.64 -8.09 -0.71
N LEU A 44 12.78 -9.08 -0.95
CA LEU A 44 11.51 -8.93 -1.66
C LEU A 44 10.39 -8.80 -0.63
N ILE A 45 9.72 -7.65 -0.61
CA ILE A 45 8.58 -7.36 0.26
C ILE A 45 7.29 -7.58 -0.51
N THR A 46 6.49 -8.56 -0.11
CA THR A 46 5.21 -8.86 -0.74
C THR A 46 4.05 -8.42 0.14
N GLY A 47 2.87 -8.27 -0.45
CA GLY A 47 1.64 -7.96 0.27
C GLY A 47 0.74 -7.02 -0.52
N GLU A 48 -0.51 -6.92 -0.09
CA GLU A 48 -1.54 -6.14 -0.78
C GLU A 48 -1.17 -4.65 -0.93
N THR A 49 -1.87 -3.96 -1.82
CA THR A 49 -1.73 -2.52 -1.94
C THR A 49 -2.18 -1.83 -0.64
N GLY A 50 -1.37 -0.90 -0.14
CA GLY A 50 -1.71 -0.10 1.04
C GLY A 50 -1.39 -0.74 2.40
N VAL A 51 -0.74 -1.91 2.45
CA VAL A 51 -0.35 -2.58 3.72
C VAL A 51 0.84 -1.94 4.45
N GLY A 52 1.55 -1.02 3.80
CA GLY A 52 2.72 -0.32 4.37
C GLY A 52 4.08 -0.85 3.91
N LYS A 53 4.19 -1.49 2.73
CA LYS A 53 5.46 -2.03 2.20
C LYS A 53 6.61 -1.01 2.20
N GLY A 54 6.36 0.24 1.78
CA GLY A 54 7.37 1.31 1.83
C GLY A 54 7.81 1.70 3.25
N HIS A 55 6.91 1.65 4.24
CA HIS A 55 7.27 1.85 5.64
C HIS A 55 8.16 0.72 6.14
N LEU A 56 7.84 -0.53 5.78
CA LEU A 56 8.68 -1.68 6.11
C LEU A 56 10.07 -1.59 5.46
N ALA A 57 10.14 -1.17 4.19
CA ALA A 57 11.42 -0.96 3.51
C ALA A 57 12.29 0.09 4.22
N ASN A 58 11.69 1.21 4.63
CA ASN A 58 12.38 2.23 5.40
C ASN A 58 12.81 1.71 6.79
N PHE A 59 11.95 0.94 7.47
CA PHE A 59 12.31 0.26 8.73
C PHE A 59 13.52 -0.67 8.56
N ILE A 60 13.54 -1.49 7.51
CA ILE A 60 14.66 -2.38 7.19
C ILE A 60 15.94 -1.57 6.95
N HIS A 61 15.87 -0.46 6.21
CA HIS A 61 17.02 0.41 5.98
C HIS A 61 17.56 1.01 7.29
N GLN A 62 16.68 1.56 8.13
CA GLN A 62 17.05 2.17 9.42
C GLN A 62 17.65 1.17 10.42
N ASN A 63 17.33 -0.12 10.30
CA ASN A 63 17.88 -1.19 11.15
C ASN A 63 19.06 -1.92 10.49
N SER A 64 19.67 -1.33 9.46
CA SER A 64 20.80 -1.90 8.73
C SER A 64 22.13 -1.20 9.00
N PRO A 65 23.27 -1.80 8.63
CA PRO A 65 24.56 -1.12 8.65
C PRO A 65 24.61 0.16 7.78
N ARG A 66 23.64 0.36 6.88
CA ARG A 66 23.51 1.52 6.00
C ARG A 66 22.50 2.56 6.49
N ALA A 67 22.06 2.52 7.74
CA ALA A 67 21.03 3.43 8.28
C ALA A 67 21.35 4.93 8.16
N ASN A 68 22.65 5.28 8.12
CA ASN A 68 23.11 6.67 7.95
C ASN A 68 23.44 7.02 6.48
N GLN A 69 23.17 6.10 5.55
CA GLN A 69 23.44 6.27 4.11
C GLN A 69 22.15 6.62 3.36
N PRO A 70 22.22 7.05 2.08
CA PRO A 70 21.03 7.38 1.32
C PRO A 70 20.01 6.23 1.24
N PHE A 71 18.73 6.56 1.42
CA PHE A 71 17.60 5.70 1.10
C PHE A 71 16.82 6.33 -0.05
N VAL A 72 16.82 5.68 -1.21
CA VAL A 72 16.20 6.21 -2.44
C VAL A 72 14.99 5.35 -2.81
N PRO A 73 13.76 5.77 -2.44
CA PRO A 73 12.54 5.09 -2.85
C PRO A 73 12.14 5.47 -4.28
N ILE A 74 11.78 4.47 -5.08
CA ILE A 74 11.36 4.61 -6.47
C ILE A 74 10.10 3.76 -6.67
N ASN A 75 9.05 4.36 -7.21
CA ASN A 75 7.89 3.61 -7.67
C ASN A 75 8.04 3.32 -9.16
N CYS A 76 8.30 2.06 -9.51
CA CYS A 76 8.49 1.64 -10.90
C CYS A 76 7.23 1.85 -11.74
N GLY A 77 6.03 1.64 -11.16
CA GLY A 77 4.75 1.88 -11.85
C GLY A 77 4.44 3.34 -12.13
N ALA A 78 5.17 4.29 -11.52
CA ALA A 78 5.03 5.72 -11.80
C ALA A 78 5.94 6.20 -12.96
N ILE A 79 6.88 5.37 -13.42
CA ILE A 79 7.81 5.73 -14.48
C ILE A 79 7.21 5.31 -15.83
N PRO A 80 7.06 6.21 -16.80
CA PRO A 80 6.65 5.83 -18.15
C PRO A 80 7.60 4.77 -18.73
N GLU A 81 7.06 3.73 -19.36
CA GLU A 81 7.85 2.61 -19.91
C GLU A 81 9.01 3.09 -20.79
N THR A 82 8.77 4.10 -21.62
CA THR A 82 9.76 4.69 -22.54
C THR A 82 10.92 5.40 -21.84
N LEU A 83 10.73 5.82 -20.58
CA LEU A 83 11.72 6.52 -19.77
C LEU A 83 12.36 5.62 -18.70
N MET A 84 11.87 4.41 -18.50
CA MET A 84 12.28 3.57 -17.38
C MET A 84 13.78 3.27 -17.39
N ASP A 85 14.34 2.90 -18.54
CA ASP A 85 15.78 2.65 -18.67
C ASP A 85 16.60 3.92 -18.33
N SER A 86 16.20 5.07 -18.88
CA SER A 86 16.96 6.31 -18.75
C SER A 86 16.84 6.94 -17.35
N GLN A 87 15.73 6.72 -16.66
CA GLN A 87 15.48 7.17 -15.29
C GLN A 87 16.20 6.29 -14.27
N LEU A 88 16.08 4.96 -14.38
CA LEU A 88 16.69 4.04 -13.41
C LEU A 88 18.22 3.98 -13.57
N PHE A 89 18.70 3.74 -14.79
CA PHE A 89 20.11 3.44 -15.08
C PHE A 89 20.89 4.67 -15.58
N GLY A 90 20.19 5.74 -15.94
CA GLY A 90 20.81 6.95 -16.47
C GLY A 90 21.01 6.93 -17.98
N HIS A 91 21.48 8.04 -18.54
CA HIS A 91 21.76 8.17 -19.97
C HIS A 91 22.87 9.18 -20.28
N ALA A 92 23.57 8.96 -21.38
CA ALA A 92 24.50 9.92 -21.98
C ALA A 92 23.76 11.08 -22.64
N LYS A 93 24.42 12.23 -22.71
CA LYS A 93 23.98 13.31 -23.59
C LYS A 93 23.94 12.79 -25.04
N GLY A 94 22.81 12.98 -25.72
CA GLY A 94 22.61 12.53 -27.10
C GLY A 94 22.23 11.06 -27.26
N ALA A 95 21.96 10.32 -26.18
CA ALA A 95 21.54 8.92 -26.25
C ALA A 95 20.20 8.69 -27.00
N PHE A 96 19.34 9.71 -27.03
CA PHE A 96 18.08 9.76 -27.80
C PHE A 96 17.74 11.22 -28.12
N SER A 97 16.76 11.47 -29.00
CA SER A 97 16.47 12.81 -29.54
C SER A 97 16.24 13.90 -28.48
N ASP A 98 15.67 13.53 -27.32
CA ASP A 98 15.42 14.45 -26.20
C ASP A 98 16.50 14.44 -25.11
N ALA A 99 17.59 13.67 -25.25
CA ALA A 99 18.68 13.55 -24.29
C ALA A 99 19.64 14.77 -24.34
N ARG A 100 19.12 15.97 -24.04
CA ARG A 100 19.88 17.24 -24.12
C ARG A 100 20.99 17.35 -23.08
N ARG A 101 20.85 16.64 -21.95
CA ARG A 101 21.81 16.58 -20.85
C ARG A 101 22.01 15.12 -20.45
N GLU A 102 23.15 14.82 -19.84
CA GLU A 102 23.35 13.54 -19.19
C GLU A 102 22.47 13.43 -17.93
N HIS A 103 22.12 12.20 -17.56
CA HIS A 103 21.43 11.91 -16.32
C HIS A 103 22.10 10.73 -15.62
N PRO A 104 22.50 10.86 -14.35
CA PRO A 104 23.16 9.77 -13.63
C PRO A 104 22.23 8.57 -13.41
N GLY A 105 20.92 8.77 -13.35
CA GLY A 105 19.98 7.69 -13.03
C GLY A 105 19.82 7.50 -11.53
N MET A 106 18.67 6.97 -11.15
CA MET A 106 18.27 6.88 -9.74
C MET A 106 19.06 5.82 -8.97
N ILE A 107 19.55 4.75 -9.62
CA ILE A 107 20.39 3.74 -8.96
C ILE A 107 21.70 4.35 -8.47
N ARG A 108 22.36 5.18 -9.29
CA ARG A 108 23.60 5.86 -8.90
C ARG A 108 23.37 6.91 -7.80
N ALA A 109 22.17 7.48 -7.70
CA ALA A 109 21.82 8.36 -6.59
C ALA A 109 21.75 7.61 -5.23
N ALA A 110 21.60 6.28 -5.25
CA ALA A 110 21.58 5.42 -4.07
C ALA A 110 22.95 4.77 -3.76
N ALA A 111 24.01 5.15 -4.46
CA ALA A 111 25.35 4.58 -4.26
C ALA A 111 25.81 4.71 -2.80
N GLY A 112 26.41 3.65 -2.26
CA GLY A 112 26.77 3.47 -0.85
C GLY A 112 25.58 3.23 0.09
N GLY A 113 24.36 3.42 -0.39
CA GLY A 113 23.12 3.38 0.38
C GLY A 113 22.21 2.21 0.01
N THR A 114 20.90 2.48 0.03
CA THR A 114 19.84 1.52 -0.26
C THR A 114 18.88 2.12 -1.29
N ILE A 115 18.60 1.37 -2.34
CA ILE A 115 17.51 1.67 -3.28
C ILE A 115 16.30 0.82 -2.91
N PHE A 116 15.13 1.44 -2.86
CA PHE A 116 13.86 0.75 -2.68
C PHE A 116 13.02 0.84 -3.95
N LEU A 117 12.70 -0.30 -4.55
CA LEU A 117 11.96 -0.42 -5.79
C LEU A 117 10.54 -0.92 -5.50
N ASP A 118 9.58 0.00 -5.38
CA ASP A 118 8.16 -0.32 -5.21
C ASP A 118 7.53 -0.65 -6.57
N GLU A 119 6.59 -1.60 -6.55
CA GLU A 119 5.98 -2.21 -7.73
C GLU A 119 7.00 -2.76 -8.74
N ILE A 120 7.98 -3.55 -8.26
CA ILE A 120 9.05 -4.16 -9.08
C ILE A 120 8.50 -5.02 -10.24
N GLY A 121 7.28 -5.53 -10.11
CA GLY A 121 6.58 -6.27 -11.17
C GLY A 121 6.18 -5.44 -12.40
N GLU A 122 6.34 -4.11 -12.35
CA GLU A 122 6.04 -3.21 -13.48
C GLU A 122 7.28 -2.92 -14.35
N LEU A 123 8.45 -3.49 -14.04
CA LEU A 123 9.65 -3.30 -14.86
C LEU A 123 9.42 -3.82 -16.29
N THR A 124 9.81 -3.01 -17.28
CA THR A 124 9.88 -3.46 -18.69
C THR A 124 10.91 -4.58 -18.84
N SER A 125 10.77 -5.40 -19.88
CA SER A 125 11.72 -6.48 -20.16
C SER A 125 13.18 -5.98 -20.30
N SER A 126 13.39 -4.78 -20.85
CA SER A 126 14.73 -4.16 -20.93
C SER A 126 15.27 -3.82 -19.54
N ALA A 127 14.44 -3.22 -18.69
CA ALA A 127 14.83 -2.85 -17.33
C ALA A 127 15.10 -4.09 -16.47
N GLN A 128 14.36 -5.18 -16.67
CA GLN A 128 14.61 -6.45 -15.99
C GLN A 128 16.01 -7.02 -16.32
N ILE A 129 16.45 -6.97 -17.58
CA ILE A 129 17.80 -7.42 -17.99
C ILE A 129 18.88 -6.57 -17.33
N ARG A 130 18.71 -5.25 -17.31
CA ARG A 130 19.68 -4.33 -16.69
C ARG A 130 19.69 -4.46 -15.16
N MET A 131 18.54 -4.71 -14.54
CA MET A 131 18.43 -4.97 -13.11
C MET A 131 19.14 -6.27 -12.73
N LEU A 132 19.04 -7.30 -13.57
CA LEU A 132 19.77 -8.55 -13.36
C LEU A 132 21.28 -8.33 -13.34
N ARG A 133 21.81 -7.53 -14.27
CA ARG A 133 23.24 -7.13 -14.28
C ARG A 133 23.63 -6.37 -13.02
N LEU A 134 22.83 -5.40 -12.58
CA LEU A 134 23.07 -4.69 -11.32
C LEU A 134 23.20 -5.66 -10.13
N LEU A 135 22.30 -6.65 -10.03
CA LEU A 135 22.29 -7.60 -8.91
C LEU A 135 23.39 -8.66 -8.99
N GLN A 136 23.94 -8.93 -10.17
CA GLN A 136 24.96 -9.96 -10.37
C GLN A 136 26.38 -9.40 -10.40
N GLU A 137 26.56 -8.29 -11.11
CA GLU A 137 27.86 -7.67 -11.42
C GLU A 137 28.12 -6.42 -10.57
N PHE A 138 27.12 -5.90 -9.85
CA PHE A 138 27.19 -4.62 -9.13
C PHE A 138 27.53 -3.44 -10.04
N GLU A 139 27.04 -3.49 -11.28
CA GLU A 139 27.31 -2.50 -12.30
C GLU A 139 26.03 -1.98 -12.95
N VAL A 140 26.07 -0.71 -13.37
CA VAL A 140 25.03 -0.06 -14.15
C VAL A 140 25.61 0.42 -15.46
N GLN A 141 25.00 0.04 -16.58
CA GLN A 141 25.33 0.60 -17.88
C GLN A 141 24.26 1.64 -18.29
N PRO A 142 24.59 2.95 -18.29
CA PRO A 142 23.65 3.98 -18.71
C PRO A 142 23.34 3.87 -20.21
N VAL A 143 22.17 4.35 -20.63
CA VAL A 143 21.78 4.35 -22.04
C VAL A 143 22.74 5.23 -22.85
N GLY A 144 23.30 4.67 -23.92
CA GLY A 144 24.26 5.38 -24.79
C GLY A 144 25.72 5.34 -24.32
N TYR A 145 26.03 4.72 -23.18
CA TYR A 145 27.41 4.43 -22.77
C TYR A 145 27.85 3.05 -23.26
N SER A 146 29.10 2.93 -23.71
CA SER A 146 29.73 1.67 -24.08
C SER A 146 30.21 0.86 -22.88
N GLU A 147 30.57 1.53 -21.80
CA GLU A 147 31.16 0.93 -20.60
C GLU A 147 30.19 0.95 -19.42
N PRO A 148 30.16 -0.12 -18.61
CA PRO A 148 29.42 -0.15 -17.37
C PRO A 148 30.12 0.69 -16.28
N VAL A 149 29.38 1.02 -15.23
CA VAL A 149 29.86 1.77 -14.06
C VAL A 149 29.55 0.95 -12.82
N GLU A 150 30.57 0.61 -12.03
CA GLU A 150 30.39 -0.05 -10.73
C GLU A 150 29.56 0.82 -9.77
N VAL A 151 28.61 0.20 -9.08
CA VAL A 151 27.72 0.81 -8.10
C VAL A 151 27.50 -0.13 -6.93
N ASP A 152 28.02 0.23 -5.76
CA ASP A 152 27.65 -0.42 -4.52
C ASP A 152 26.29 0.09 -4.03
N VAL A 153 25.24 -0.72 -4.16
CA VAL A 153 23.89 -0.38 -3.68
C VAL A 153 23.20 -1.61 -3.09
N ARG A 154 22.54 -1.42 -1.96
CA ARG A 154 21.65 -2.45 -1.40
C ARG A 154 20.27 -2.32 -2.06
N VAL A 155 19.71 -3.41 -2.55
CA VAL A 155 18.39 -3.40 -3.19
C VAL A 155 17.33 -3.99 -2.26
N LEU A 156 16.28 -3.20 -2.01
CA LEU A 156 15.01 -3.66 -1.47
C LEU A 156 13.96 -3.53 -2.56
N SER A 157 13.09 -4.52 -2.72
CA SER A 157 12.01 -4.47 -3.71
C SER A 157 10.66 -4.76 -3.06
N ALA A 158 9.59 -4.27 -3.67
CA ALA A 158 8.23 -4.55 -3.23
C ALA A 158 7.28 -4.76 -4.40
N THR A 159 6.26 -5.58 -4.19
CA THR A 159 5.19 -5.84 -5.17
C THR A 159 3.90 -6.27 -4.47
N ASN A 160 2.76 -5.98 -5.07
CA ASN A 160 1.47 -6.59 -4.74
C ASN A 160 1.06 -7.74 -5.68
N ARG A 161 1.81 -7.96 -6.76
CA ARG A 161 1.57 -9.01 -7.76
C ARG A 161 2.31 -10.30 -7.40
N SER A 162 1.75 -11.43 -7.82
CA SER A 162 2.44 -12.72 -7.88
C SER A 162 3.51 -12.67 -8.97
N LEU A 163 4.78 -12.68 -8.57
CA LEU A 163 5.88 -12.69 -9.54
C LEU A 163 6.04 -14.08 -10.17
N GLU A 164 5.60 -15.12 -9.48
CA GLU A 164 5.55 -16.49 -9.98
C GLU A 164 4.60 -16.60 -11.18
N ASP A 165 3.40 -16.01 -11.09
CA ASP A 165 2.46 -15.95 -12.21
C ASP A 165 2.99 -15.06 -13.35
N ALA A 166 3.71 -13.99 -12.99
CA ALA A 166 4.37 -13.13 -13.97
C ALA A 166 5.49 -13.87 -14.74
N VAL A 167 6.23 -14.76 -14.06
CA VAL A 167 7.20 -15.67 -14.68
C VAL A 167 6.50 -16.70 -15.57
N ALA A 168 5.42 -17.33 -15.09
CA ALA A 168 4.65 -18.30 -15.86
C ALA A 168 4.07 -17.69 -17.14
N SER A 169 3.66 -16.42 -17.10
CA SER A 169 3.17 -15.65 -18.25
C SER A 169 4.28 -15.01 -19.10
N ARG A 170 5.56 -15.22 -18.76
CA ARG A 170 6.75 -14.62 -19.43
C ARG A 170 6.77 -13.09 -19.43
N SER A 171 6.03 -12.45 -18.52
CA SER A 171 6.07 -11.00 -18.30
C SER A 171 7.17 -10.59 -17.32
N PHE A 172 7.65 -11.52 -16.49
CA PHE A 172 8.79 -11.35 -15.60
C PHE A 172 9.82 -12.45 -15.81
N ARG A 173 11.11 -12.13 -15.67
CA ARG A 173 12.17 -13.13 -15.82
C ARG A 173 12.40 -13.94 -14.55
N GLU A 174 12.50 -15.25 -14.72
CA GLU A 174 12.76 -16.19 -13.64
C GLU A 174 14.13 -15.96 -12.96
N ASP A 175 15.17 -15.68 -13.75
CA ASP A 175 16.53 -15.41 -13.24
C ASP A 175 16.59 -14.15 -12.36
N LEU A 176 15.83 -13.12 -12.69
CA LEU A 176 15.69 -11.91 -11.89
C LEU A 176 14.92 -12.18 -10.59
N LEU A 177 13.83 -12.96 -10.65
CA LEU A 177 13.07 -13.34 -9.45
C LEU A 177 13.99 -14.03 -8.43
N TYR A 178 14.77 -15.02 -8.87
CA TYR A 178 15.72 -15.72 -7.99
C TYR A 178 16.77 -14.79 -7.35
N ARG A 179 17.17 -13.70 -8.01
CA ARG A 179 18.12 -12.73 -7.45
C ARG A 179 17.48 -11.71 -6.50
N LEU A 180 16.22 -11.36 -6.72
CA LEU A 180 15.46 -10.47 -5.84
C LEU A 180 15.00 -11.17 -4.57
N ASP A 181 14.62 -12.45 -4.69
CA ASP A 181 13.95 -13.22 -3.65
C ASP A 181 14.91 -14.04 -2.78
N VAL A 182 16.01 -13.42 -2.33
CA VAL A 182 16.95 -14.08 -1.39
C VAL A 182 16.33 -14.16 0.00
N ILE A 183 15.64 -13.09 0.41
CA ILE A 183 14.78 -13.07 1.59
C ILE A 183 13.43 -12.49 1.18
N ARG A 184 12.36 -13.24 1.45
CA ARG A 184 10.99 -12.77 1.26
C ARG A 184 10.39 -12.34 2.59
N VAL A 185 9.76 -11.17 2.64
CA VAL A 185 8.95 -10.75 3.78
C VAL A 185 7.55 -10.41 3.30
N GLU A 186 6.59 -11.24 3.68
CA GLU A 186 5.17 -10.98 3.38
C GLU A 186 4.55 -10.11 4.45
N VAL A 187 3.98 -8.97 4.05
CA VAL A 187 3.26 -8.07 4.94
C VAL A 187 1.79 -8.47 4.95
N PRO A 188 1.25 -8.95 6.09
CA PRO A 188 -0.12 -9.37 6.15
C PRO A 188 -1.07 -8.17 6.01
N PRO A 189 -2.24 -8.36 5.39
CA PRO A 189 -3.24 -7.32 5.26
C PRO A 189 -3.79 -6.91 6.62
N LEU A 190 -4.30 -5.68 6.72
CA LEU A 190 -4.74 -5.07 7.98
C LEU A 190 -5.85 -5.89 8.68
N ARG A 191 -6.68 -6.60 7.91
CA ARG A 191 -7.70 -7.52 8.45
C ARG A 191 -7.15 -8.70 9.24
N GLN A 192 -5.88 -9.07 9.05
CA GLN A 192 -5.16 -10.08 9.84
C GLN A 192 -4.38 -9.44 11.02
N ARG A 193 -4.32 -8.11 11.07
CA ARG A 193 -3.59 -7.32 12.07
C ARG A 193 -4.52 -6.35 12.81
N ARG A 194 -5.72 -6.83 13.15
CA ARG A 194 -6.79 -5.99 13.74
C ARG A 194 -6.40 -5.33 15.05
N ASN A 195 -5.50 -5.95 15.81
CA ASN A 195 -4.94 -5.42 17.05
C ASN A 195 -4.14 -4.12 16.83
N GLU A 196 -3.65 -3.84 15.61
CA GLU A 196 -2.94 -2.59 15.30
C GLU A 196 -3.89 -1.42 15.01
N ILE A 197 -5.19 -1.68 14.72
CA ILE A 197 -6.10 -0.66 14.20
C ILE A 197 -6.33 0.46 15.22
N ALA A 198 -6.45 0.14 16.51
CA ALA A 198 -6.66 1.13 17.56
C ALA A 198 -5.48 2.11 17.64
N ASP A 199 -4.25 1.61 17.63
CA ASP A 199 -3.04 2.43 17.66
C ASP A 199 -2.91 3.28 16.40
N LEU A 200 -3.23 2.71 15.23
CA LEU A 200 -3.23 3.45 13.97
C LEU A 200 -4.25 4.59 13.96
N ILE A 201 -5.45 4.39 14.54
CA ILE A 201 -6.46 5.44 14.69
C ILE A 201 -5.90 6.60 15.51
N LEU A 202 -5.29 6.31 16.67
CA LEU A 202 -4.69 7.32 17.54
C LEU A 202 -3.59 8.10 16.83
N GLN A 203 -2.68 7.39 16.15
CA GLN A 203 -1.59 8.00 15.39
C GLN A 203 -2.10 8.94 14.29
N PHE A 204 -3.06 8.48 13.49
CA PHE A 204 -3.62 9.30 12.41
C PHE A 204 -4.43 10.47 12.94
N ASN A 205 -5.17 10.30 14.04
CA ASN A 205 -5.89 11.39 14.69
C ASN A 205 -4.92 12.50 15.12
N GLU A 206 -3.84 12.16 15.83
CA GLU A 206 -2.81 13.14 16.23
C GLU A 206 -2.12 13.82 15.04
N GLU A 207 -1.89 13.08 13.96
CA GLU A 207 -1.29 13.63 12.74
C GLU A 207 -2.23 14.63 12.07
N PHE A 208 -3.49 14.27 11.86
CA PHE A 208 -4.46 15.10 11.15
C PHE A 208 -4.95 16.29 11.98
N CYS A 209 -4.97 16.19 13.32
CA CYS A 209 -5.10 17.35 14.20
C CYS A 209 -4.08 18.45 13.84
N ARG A 210 -2.81 18.05 13.69
CA ARG A 210 -1.71 18.98 13.40
C ARG A 210 -1.79 19.54 11.99
N ILE A 211 -2.09 18.69 11.00
CA ILE A 211 -2.16 19.09 9.59
C ILE A 211 -3.33 20.02 9.33
N HIS A 212 -4.54 19.67 9.79
CA HIS A 212 -5.76 20.44 9.52
C HIS A 212 -6.06 21.52 10.55
N ARG A 213 -5.27 21.58 11.64
CA ARG A 213 -5.49 22.50 12.77
C ARG A 213 -6.88 22.35 13.37
N THR A 214 -7.37 21.12 13.42
CA THR A 214 -8.66 20.74 14.01
C THR A 214 -8.45 20.16 15.40
N PRO A 215 -9.46 20.23 16.29
CA PRO A 215 -9.38 19.55 17.59
C PRO A 215 -9.25 18.04 17.41
N THR A 216 -8.72 17.39 18.44
CA THR A 216 -8.68 15.93 18.52
C THR A 216 -10.08 15.36 18.44
N LEU A 217 -10.25 14.40 17.53
CA LEU A 217 -11.50 13.66 17.42
C LEU A 217 -11.61 12.70 18.60
N ASP A 218 -12.76 12.72 19.25
CA ASP A 218 -13.13 11.83 20.34
C ASP A 218 -13.97 10.69 19.77
N PHE A 219 -13.39 9.50 19.66
CA PHE A 219 -14.03 8.34 19.07
C PHE A 219 -14.84 7.58 20.13
N HIS A 220 -16.15 7.46 19.91
CA HIS A 220 -16.99 6.60 20.74
C HIS A 220 -16.48 5.14 20.66
N PRO A 221 -16.50 4.35 21.75
CA PRO A 221 -16.02 2.97 21.74
C PRO A 221 -16.65 2.10 20.63
N GLU A 222 -17.95 2.28 20.37
CA GLU A 222 -18.64 1.58 19.28
C GLU A 222 -18.13 1.99 17.89
N ALA A 223 -17.71 3.25 17.70
CA ALA A 223 -17.13 3.71 16.45
C ALA A 223 -15.76 3.07 16.20
N VAL A 224 -14.95 2.94 17.26
CA VAL A 224 -13.67 2.21 17.21
C VAL A 224 -13.91 0.74 16.87
N GLU A 225 -14.90 0.09 17.47
CA GLU A 225 -15.25 -1.30 17.17
C GLU A 225 -15.68 -1.48 15.71
N CYS A 226 -16.45 -0.54 15.15
CA CYS A 226 -16.78 -0.52 13.72
C CYS A 226 -15.51 -0.47 12.85
N LEU A 227 -14.55 0.38 13.20
CA LEU A 227 -13.28 0.49 12.47
C LEU A 227 -12.43 -0.78 12.61
N ILE A 228 -12.40 -1.43 13.79
CA ILE A 228 -11.66 -2.68 14.01
C ILE A 228 -12.25 -3.85 13.19
N ARG A 229 -13.58 -3.94 13.11
CA ARG A 229 -14.27 -5.04 12.40
C ARG A 229 -14.24 -4.91 10.89
N HIS A 230 -14.06 -3.70 10.37
CA HIS A 230 -14.08 -3.45 8.94
C HIS A 230 -12.98 -4.23 8.20
N PRO A 231 -13.24 -4.78 6.99
CA PRO A 231 -12.29 -5.63 6.27
C PRO A 231 -11.07 -4.89 5.68
N TRP A 232 -11.17 -3.57 5.52
CA TRP A 232 -10.10 -2.70 4.98
C TRP A 232 -9.44 -3.21 3.68
N PRO A 233 -10.17 -3.34 2.56
CA PRO A 233 -9.60 -3.76 1.28
C PRO A 233 -8.47 -2.84 0.78
N GLY A 234 -8.45 -1.56 1.16
CA GLY A 234 -7.34 -0.65 0.89
C GLY A 234 -6.33 -0.53 2.04
N ASN A 235 -6.41 -1.44 3.02
CA ASN A 235 -5.50 -1.58 4.15
C ASN A 235 -5.29 -0.26 4.92
N ILE A 236 -4.06 0.02 5.36
CA ILE A 236 -3.71 1.22 6.14
C ILE A 236 -4.05 2.48 5.35
N ARG A 237 -3.83 2.49 4.03
CA ARG A 237 -4.12 3.65 3.18
C ARG A 237 -5.59 4.04 3.27
N GLN A 238 -6.50 3.07 3.21
CA GLN A 238 -7.93 3.33 3.33
C GLN A 238 -8.30 3.81 4.74
N LEU A 239 -7.80 3.15 5.78
CA LEU A 239 -8.03 3.58 7.17
C LEU A 239 -7.60 5.03 7.37
N ARG A 240 -6.37 5.37 6.94
CA ARG A 240 -5.82 6.73 7.02
C ARG A 240 -6.73 7.74 6.33
N THR A 241 -7.17 7.47 5.10
CA THR A 241 -8.09 8.33 4.36
C THR A 241 -9.43 8.50 5.06
N VAL A 242 -9.95 7.44 5.69
CA VAL A 242 -11.18 7.54 6.49
C VAL A 242 -10.99 8.48 7.67
N ILE A 243 -9.89 8.36 8.42
CA ILE A 243 -9.60 9.25 9.56
C ILE A 243 -9.39 10.71 9.09
N GLU A 244 -8.65 10.93 8.00
CA GLU A 244 -8.46 12.25 7.41
C GLU A 244 -9.80 12.91 7.02
N ARG A 245 -10.68 12.15 6.38
CA ARG A 245 -12.02 12.62 6.00
C ARG A 245 -12.85 13.06 7.21
N LEU A 246 -12.71 12.38 8.35
CA LEU A 246 -13.40 12.79 9.57
C LEU A 246 -12.90 14.16 10.04
N HIS A 247 -11.60 14.42 10.01
CA HIS A 247 -11.06 15.75 10.35
C HIS A 247 -11.52 16.85 9.39
N VAL A 248 -11.74 16.53 8.11
CA VAL A 248 -12.15 17.51 7.10
C VAL A 248 -13.65 17.80 7.13
N LEU A 249 -14.48 16.79 7.43
CA LEU A 249 -15.93 16.87 7.22
C LEU A 249 -16.76 16.88 8.51
N CYS A 250 -16.20 16.49 9.66
CA CYS A 250 -16.96 16.52 10.91
C CYS A 250 -17.06 17.95 11.45
N GLU A 251 -18.29 18.39 11.70
CA GLU A 251 -18.57 19.67 12.37
C GLU A 251 -18.40 19.58 13.90
N SER A 252 -18.44 18.37 14.46
CA SER A 252 -18.27 18.07 15.88
C SER A 252 -17.07 17.16 16.10
N PRO A 253 -16.31 17.34 17.21
CA PRO A 253 -15.17 16.47 17.52
C PRO A 253 -15.59 15.05 17.92
N HIS A 254 -16.86 14.79 18.23
CA HIS A 254 -17.32 13.46 18.65
C HIS A 254 -17.66 12.57 17.44
N VAL A 255 -16.91 11.47 17.28
CA VAL A 255 -17.11 10.50 16.22
C VAL A 255 -17.93 9.32 16.74
N THR A 256 -19.17 9.22 16.28
CA THR A 256 -20.09 8.11 16.57
C THR A 256 -20.14 7.13 15.40
N PRO A 257 -20.71 5.91 15.56
CA PRO A 257 -20.93 5.00 14.43
C PRO A 257 -21.71 5.63 13.28
N LYS A 258 -22.68 6.51 13.60
CA LYS A 258 -23.44 7.25 12.60
C LYS A 258 -22.56 8.25 11.83
N THR A 259 -21.71 9.00 12.55
CA THR A 259 -20.72 9.91 11.94
C THR A 259 -19.81 9.16 10.97
N LEU A 260 -19.33 7.97 11.36
CA LEU A 260 -18.55 7.11 10.46
C LEU A 260 -19.35 6.76 9.21
N GLN A 261 -20.57 6.23 9.34
CA GLN A 261 -21.41 5.88 8.17
C GLN A 261 -21.61 7.06 7.21
N ASP A 262 -21.96 8.23 7.77
CA ASP A 262 -22.27 9.43 6.99
C ASP A 262 -21.05 10.00 6.25
N VAL A 263 -19.88 10.05 6.92
CA VAL A 263 -18.69 10.76 6.42
C VAL A 263 -17.74 9.85 5.64
N SER A 264 -17.54 8.64 6.16
CA SER A 264 -16.53 7.72 5.64
C SER A 264 -17.05 6.81 4.53
N LYS A 265 -18.38 6.73 4.36
CA LYS A 265 -19.03 5.92 3.30
C LYS A 265 -18.45 4.50 3.23
N LEU A 266 -18.21 3.87 4.38
CA LEU A 266 -17.58 2.54 4.48
C LEU A 266 -18.25 1.53 3.53
N ASP A 267 -19.58 1.58 3.42
CA ASP A 267 -20.39 0.74 2.53
C ASP A 267 -20.20 1.02 1.02
N LEU A 268 -19.80 2.23 0.63
CA LEU A 268 -19.60 2.60 -0.79
C LEU A 268 -18.17 2.30 -1.29
N ILE A 269 -17.25 1.94 -0.38
CA ILE A 269 -15.87 1.57 -0.74
C ILE A 269 -15.75 0.05 -0.94
N GLU A 270 -16.63 -0.76 -0.35
CA GLU A 270 -16.77 -2.21 -0.66
C GLU A 270 -17.02 -2.46 -2.16
N SER A 271 -17.63 -1.50 -2.86
CA SER A 271 -18.07 -1.64 -4.26
C SER A 271 -17.02 -1.27 -5.31
N ARG A 272 -15.79 -0.87 -4.93
CA ARG A 272 -14.75 -0.43 -5.89
C ARG A 272 -13.49 -1.31 -5.99
N GLY A 273 -13.43 -2.43 -5.26
CA GLY A 273 -12.20 -3.24 -5.13
C GLY A 273 -12.21 -4.64 -5.78
N VAL A 274 -13.31 -5.07 -6.39
CA VAL A 274 -13.38 -6.38 -7.06
C VAL A 274 -13.57 -6.15 -8.57
N PRO A 275 -12.70 -6.65 -9.47
CA PRO A 275 -13.07 -6.80 -10.86
C PRO A 275 -14.07 -7.96 -10.94
N SER A 276 -15.33 -7.68 -10.61
CA SER A 276 -16.43 -8.59 -10.87
C SER A 276 -16.82 -8.41 -12.32
N THR A 277 -16.41 -9.37 -13.16
CA THR A 277 -17.15 -9.76 -14.36
C THR A 277 -18.53 -10.27 -13.95
N ALA A 278 -19.36 -9.36 -13.46
CA ALA A 278 -20.78 -9.45 -13.22
C ALA A 278 -21.13 -8.13 -12.52
N ARG A 279 -21.59 -7.14 -13.29
CA ARG A 279 -22.60 -6.25 -12.76
C ARG A 279 -23.79 -7.13 -12.42
N PHE A 280 -23.80 -7.69 -11.21
CA PHE A 280 -25.05 -8.13 -10.61
C PHE A 280 -25.85 -6.86 -10.42
N ASP A 281 -26.78 -6.63 -11.33
CA ASP A 281 -27.76 -5.57 -11.23
C ASP A 281 -28.65 -5.90 -10.02
N LEU A 282 -28.21 -5.46 -8.85
CA LEU A 282 -28.89 -5.64 -7.58
C LEU A 282 -30.30 -5.03 -7.63
N SER A 283 -30.59 -4.09 -8.53
CA SER A 283 -31.93 -3.55 -8.70
C SER A 283 -32.85 -4.54 -9.42
N ALA A 284 -32.37 -5.15 -10.51
CA ALA A 284 -33.09 -6.20 -11.23
C ALA A 284 -33.28 -7.45 -10.37
N GLN A 285 -32.25 -7.86 -9.63
CA GLN A 285 -32.29 -9.06 -8.79
C GLN A 285 -33.19 -8.88 -7.56
N ARG A 286 -33.19 -7.68 -6.93
CA ARG A 286 -34.13 -7.35 -5.84
C ARG A 286 -35.57 -7.37 -6.34
N LYS A 287 -35.83 -6.80 -7.52
CA LYS A 287 -37.16 -6.81 -8.13
C LYS A 287 -37.62 -8.23 -8.43
N GLN A 288 -36.76 -9.06 -9.02
CA GLN A 288 -37.05 -10.46 -9.31
C GLN A 288 -37.28 -11.30 -8.05
N MET A 289 -36.53 -11.09 -6.97
CA MET A 289 -36.76 -11.77 -5.68
C MET A 289 -38.10 -11.39 -5.05
N ILE A 290 -38.51 -10.12 -5.17
CA ILE A 290 -39.81 -9.67 -4.70
C ILE A 290 -40.91 -10.28 -5.56
N GLU A 291 -40.77 -10.28 -6.88
CA GLU A 291 -41.75 -10.86 -7.82
C GLU A 291 -41.94 -12.36 -7.57
N VAL A 292 -40.86 -13.14 -7.45
CA VAL A 292 -40.92 -14.58 -7.14
C VAL A 292 -41.59 -14.84 -5.78
N HIS A 293 -41.31 -14.03 -4.77
CA HIS A 293 -41.94 -14.17 -3.44
C HIS A 293 -43.44 -13.86 -3.48
N LEU A 294 -43.85 -12.87 -4.29
CA LEU A 294 -45.26 -12.55 -4.50
C LEU A 294 -45.97 -13.66 -5.30
N GLU A 295 -45.33 -14.24 -6.31
CA GLU A 295 -45.85 -15.37 -7.09
C GLU A 295 -46.04 -16.64 -6.25
N GLN A 296 -45.21 -16.84 -5.23
CA GLN A 296 -45.34 -17.93 -4.25
C GLN A 296 -46.41 -17.65 -3.17
N GLY A 297 -47.19 -16.57 -3.30
CA GLY A 297 -48.27 -16.20 -2.38
C GLY A 297 -47.85 -15.38 -1.16
N GLY A 298 -46.60 -14.90 -1.13
CA GLY A 298 -46.11 -13.99 -0.10
C GLY A 298 -46.64 -12.55 -0.26
N THR A 299 -46.53 -11.74 0.79
CA THR A 299 -46.88 -10.32 0.75
C THR A 299 -45.63 -9.44 0.85
N VAL A 300 -45.73 -8.18 0.44
CA VAL A 300 -44.65 -7.20 0.56
C VAL A 300 -44.22 -7.02 2.02
N GLU A 301 -45.17 -7.07 2.96
CA GLU A 301 -44.92 -7.03 4.40
C GLU A 301 -44.15 -8.26 4.90
N SER A 302 -44.51 -9.47 4.45
CA SER A 302 -43.81 -10.70 4.87
C SER A 302 -42.40 -10.76 4.30
N PHE A 303 -42.22 -10.29 3.07
CA PHE A 303 -40.90 -10.13 2.45
C PHE A 303 -40.03 -9.12 3.22
N ALA A 304 -40.57 -7.92 3.47
CA ALA A 304 -39.88 -6.85 4.19
C ALA A 304 -39.43 -7.30 5.59
N LYS A 305 -40.29 -8.04 6.30
CA LYS A 305 -39.98 -8.63 7.60
C LYS A 305 -38.91 -9.72 7.51
N GLY A 306 -38.95 -10.56 6.47
CA GLY A 306 -37.97 -11.63 6.25
C GLY A 306 -36.56 -11.14 5.99
N ILE A 307 -36.40 -9.97 5.36
CA ILE A 307 -35.09 -9.37 5.05
C ILE A 307 -34.71 -8.20 5.98
N GLY A 308 -35.52 -7.92 7.02
CA GLY A 308 -35.23 -6.91 8.04
C GLY A 308 -35.31 -5.46 7.57
N VAL A 309 -36.13 -5.14 6.57
CA VAL A 309 -36.30 -3.76 6.06
C VAL A 309 -37.72 -3.24 6.26
N HIS A 310 -37.89 -1.93 6.29
CA HIS A 310 -39.23 -1.32 6.36
C HIS A 310 -39.98 -1.47 5.02
N ARG A 311 -41.30 -1.73 5.05
CA ARG A 311 -42.12 -1.96 3.85
C ARG A 311 -42.03 -0.83 2.81
N SER A 312 -41.86 0.42 3.25
CA SER A 312 -41.71 1.58 2.35
C SER A 312 -40.44 1.50 1.48
N THR A 313 -39.41 0.79 1.95
CA THR A 313 -38.17 0.56 1.22
C THR A 313 -38.40 -0.44 0.09
N VAL A 314 -39.20 -1.50 0.33
CA VAL A 314 -39.56 -2.49 -0.70
C VAL A 314 -40.42 -1.87 -1.80
N TYR A 315 -41.39 -1.01 -1.44
CA TYR A 315 -42.17 -0.27 -2.44
C TYR A 315 -41.33 0.70 -3.29
N ARG A 316 -40.23 1.24 -2.73
CA ARG A 316 -39.31 2.10 -3.48
C ARG A 316 -38.52 1.30 -4.53
N TRP A 317 -38.25 0.02 -4.27
CA TRP A 317 -37.58 -0.88 -5.22
C TRP A 317 -38.51 -1.36 -6.36
N LEU A 318 -39.83 -1.34 -6.15
CA LEU A 318 -40.82 -1.71 -7.17
C LEU A 318 -41.20 -0.58 -8.14
N LYS A 319 -40.90 0.68 -7.80
CA LYS A 319 -41.16 1.80 -8.71
C LYS A 319 -40.11 1.86 -9.82
N PRO A 320 -40.49 1.99 -11.09
CA PRO A 320 -39.53 2.26 -12.15
C PRO A 320 -38.88 3.63 -11.91
N THR A 321 -37.54 3.68 -11.96
CA THR A 321 -36.78 4.93 -12.15
C THR A 321 -37.08 5.57 -13.49
#